data_AF-F4HMV7-F1
#
_entry.id   AF-F4HMV7-F1
#
_cell.length_a   1.000
_cell.length_b   1.000
_cell.length_c   1.000
_cell.angle_alpha   90.00
_cell.angle_beta   90.00
_cell.angle_gamma   90.00
#
_symmetry.space_group_name_H-M   'P 1'
#
loop_
_entity.id
_entity.type
_entity.pdbx_description
1 polymer ?
#
loop_
_entity_poly.entity_id
_entity_poly.type
_entity_poly.pdbx_seq_one_letter_code
_entity_poly.pdbx_strand_id
1 'polypeptide(L)'
;MPKWFKPRPPNYLKDGGNRKPLIILRNDQYKIEDNKLILKGLGKFKRLEIQFKGRIHLKGRQGRLEITYDEVKRKWYAHISFTVEEKLTRKGWVKIPRQPLGNLSAGIDLGVNNLMAVYVENGESFLVNGRPLKSIGFYFQKKVADYQSKLNKSGAKTSRKLRKLYERAKLQARHYINTAVRQTVERLYHLGVSRIIVGYPKGISRNSNKGKKQNFLLSHIWRFNYVIKRFIEVAEEHGILVEVVDEAFTSKLCPVCGRPHEGARFTRGLFKCPATGLIFNADLVGAFNILKKVVKTITPNLGGLYAQGRGNGPETGPSGGTETGDGSRWMRARKPPRPLKPRPSRRGGGQEEITVKPFSRELSKEFLRRGFEEVGMEVEEELIERAVELLDGIPGWLVEFGYNYLETKSFERAMENVILKAERFLEGELRELERRSGRYLLILKAIAMGFDRWELIKDYVEVRSGKIANSRLANLLRNLEKMGWIRKDNTTKRYEIIDPIVMRVLRNVKARKEEIGRNHQWFT
;
A
#
# COMPACT_ATOMS: atom_id res chain seq x y z
N MET A 1 9.61 -45.98 -2.59
CA MET A 1 8.85 -45.11 -3.54
C MET A 1 9.18 -45.51 -4.98
N PRO A 2 8.25 -45.42 -5.94
CA PRO A 2 8.54 -45.72 -7.34
C PRO A 2 9.62 -44.78 -7.92
N LYS A 3 10.57 -45.32 -8.71
CA LYS A 3 11.71 -44.58 -9.29
C LYS A 3 11.30 -43.42 -10.22
N TRP A 4 10.06 -43.38 -10.69
CA TRP A 4 9.54 -42.32 -11.57
C TRP A 4 8.93 -41.11 -10.83
N PHE A 5 8.80 -41.15 -9.51
CA PHE A 5 8.22 -40.03 -8.75
C PHE A 5 9.30 -39.09 -8.21
N LYS A 6 9.71 -38.09 -9.01
CA LYS A 6 10.47 -36.92 -8.54
C LYS A 6 9.49 -35.77 -8.23
N PRO A 7 9.17 -35.46 -6.96
CA PRO A 7 8.30 -34.34 -6.62
C PRO A 7 8.94 -33.02 -7.08
N ARG A 8 8.22 -32.25 -7.92
CA ARG A 8 8.62 -30.90 -8.28
C ARG A 8 8.14 -29.91 -7.21
N PRO A 9 8.96 -28.93 -6.81
CA PRO A 9 8.55 -27.95 -5.80
C PRO A 9 7.47 -26.97 -6.31
N PRO A 10 6.70 -26.30 -5.42
CA PRO A 10 5.71 -25.27 -5.80
C PRO A 10 6.34 -24.09 -6.56
N ASN A 11 5.56 -23.42 -7.42
CA ASN A 11 6.00 -22.25 -8.20
C ASN A 11 6.54 -21.12 -7.29
N TYR A 12 7.61 -20.45 -7.72
CA TYR A 12 8.35 -19.46 -6.92
C TYR A 12 8.34 -18.09 -7.58
N LEU A 13 8.18 -17.01 -6.79
CA LEU A 13 8.57 -15.66 -7.19
C LEU A 13 10.10 -15.55 -7.15
N LYS A 14 10.73 -14.99 -8.19
CA LYS A 14 12.18 -14.68 -8.16
C LYS A 14 12.38 -13.23 -7.71
N ASP A 15 13.14 -13.05 -6.63
CA ASP A 15 13.65 -11.74 -6.18
C ASP A 15 15.18 -11.84 -6.14
N GLY A 16 15.87 -11.05 -6.98
CA GLY A 16 17.33 -11.10 -7.11
C GLY A 16 17.90 -12.48 -7.46
N GLY A 17 17.16 -13.31 -8.24
CA GLY A 17 17.59 -14.66 -8.64
C GLY A 17 17.21 -15.79 -7.69
N ASN A 18 16.73 -15.51 -6.48
CA ASN A 18 16.33 -16.53 -5.50
C ASN A 18 14.83 -16.85 -5.55
N ARG A 19 14.51 -18.15 -5.57
CA ARG A 19 13.16 -18.72 -5.60
C ARG A 19 12.47 -18.57 -4.23
N LYS A 20 11.47 -17.68 -4.11
CA LYS A 20 10.63 -17.52 -2.90
C LYS A 20 9.38 -18.39 -2.96
N PRO A 21 9.12 -19.25 -1.95
CA PRO A 21 7.94 -20.09 -1.93
C PRO A 21 6.67 -19.24 -1.91
N LEU A 22 5.84 -19.38 -2.95
CA LEU A 22 4.57 -18.69 -3.07
C LEU A 22 3.49 -19.70 -3.50
N ILE A 23 2.42 -19.80 -2.73
CA ILE A 23 1.25 -20.58 -3.11
C ILE A 23 0.10 -19.59 -3.31
N ILE A 24 -0.43 -19.53 -4.51
CA ILE A 24 -1.59 -18.70 -4.83
C ILE A 24 -2.81 -19.61 -4.97
N LEU A 25 -3.86 -19.33 -4.20
CA LEU A 25 -5.12 -20.06 -4.19
C LEU A 25 -6.27 -19.10 -4.49
N ARG A 26 -7.16 -19.51 -5.38
CA ARG A 26 -8.42 -18.79 -5.64
C ARG A 26 -9.40 -18.96 -4.48
N ASN A 27 -10.41 -18.09 -4.42
CA ASN A 27 -11.44 -18.11 -3.38
C ASN A 27 -12.25 -19.43 -3.29
N ASP A 28 -12.34 -20.21 -4.38
CA ASP A 28 -12.98 -21.53 -4.38
C ASP A 28 -12.06 -22.65 -3.85
N GLN A 29 -10.76 -22.40 -3.76
CA GLN A 29 -9.73 -23.37 -3.35
C GLN A 29 -9.37 -23.28 -1.87
N TYR A 30 -10.01 -22.42 -1.10
CA TYR A 30 -9.91 -22.42 0.34
C TYR A 30 -11.23 -22.04 0.98
N LYS A 31 -11.38 -22.36 2.26
CA LYS A 31 -12.47 -21.90 3.11
C LYS A 31 -11.90 -21.57 4.46
N ILE A 32 -12.50 -20.60 5.13
CA ILE A 32 -12.18 -20.29 6.51
C ILE A 32 -13.41 -20.58 7.36
N GLU A 33 -13.22 -21.44 8.34
CA GLU A 33 -14.23 -21.81 9.33
C GLU A 33 -13.63 -21.51 10.70
N ASP A 34 -14.19 -20.53 11.41
CA ASP A 34 -13.71 -20.04 12.70
C ASP A 34 -12.22 -19.68 12.73
N ASN A 35 -11.39 -20.59 13.25
CA ASN A 35 -9.94 -20.46 13.39
C ASN A 35 -9.17 -21.49 12.53
N LYS A 36 -9.83 -22.08 11.53
CA LYS A 36 -9.25 -23.05 10.60
C LYS A 36 -9.27 -22.50 9.18
N LEU A 37 -8.12 -22.57 8.53
CA LEU A 37 -7.97 -22.38 7.09
C LEU A 37 -7.96 -23.75 6.43
N ILE A 38 -8.98 -24.04 5.64
CA ILE A 38 -9.16 -25.29 4.91
C ILE A 38 -8.77 -25.06 3.46
N LEU A 39 -7.66 -25.64 3.02
CA LEU A 39 -7.21 -25.60 1.63
C LEU A 39 -7.77 -26.82 0.88
N LYS A 40 -8.31 -26.58 -0.30
CA LYS A 40 -8.96 -27.59 -1.14
C LYS A 40 -8.20 -27.73 -2.46
N GLY A 41 -8.18 -28.94 -3.03
CA GLY A 41 -7.67 -29.15 -4.38
C GLY A 41 -6.15 -28.99 -4.53
N LEU A 42 -5.38 -29.26 -3.46
CA LEU A 42 -3.90 -29.25 -3.45
C LEU A 42 -3.30 -30.52 -4.06
N GLY A 43 -3.82 -30.98 -5.21
CA GLY A 43 -3.37 -32.23 -5.86
C GLY A 43 -3.48 -33.44 -4.93
N LYS A 44 -2.34 -34.09 -4.62
CA LYS A 44 -2.26 -35.30 -3.77
C LYS A 44 -2.82 -35.12 -2.37
N PHE A 45 -2.78 -33.90 -1.83
CA PHE A 45 -3.19 -33.65 -0.45
C PHE A 45 -4.70 -33.56 -0.27
N LYS A 46 -5.51 -33.57 -1.35
CA LYS A 46 -6.99 -33.44 -1.42
C LYS A 46 -7.57 -32.27 -0.61
N ARG A 47 -7.39 -32.26 0.71
CA ARG A 47 -7.79 -31.27 1.71
C ARG A 47 -6.68 -31.11 2.77
N LEU A 48 -6.28 -29.88 3.07
CA LEU A 48 -5.36 -29.56 4.17
C LEU A 48 -6.02 -28.58 5.13
N GLU A 49 -6.06 -28.90 6.42
CA GLU A 49 -6.60 -28.02 7.45
C GLU A 49 -5.49 -27.42 8.29
N ILE A 50 -5.48 -26.10 8.42
CA ILE A 50 -4.47 -25.35 9.14
C ILE A 50 -5.16 -24.52 10.21
N GLN A 51 -4.94 -24.89 11.47
CA GLN A 51 -5.42 -24.08 12.59
C GLN A 51 -4.55 -22.83 12.77
N PHE A 52 -5.17 -21.66 12.89
CA PHE A 52 -4.49 -20.41 13.17
C PHE A 52 -4.93 -19.81 14.51
N LYS A 53 -4.02 -19.07 15.16
CA LYS A 53 -4.33 -18.35 16.40
C LYS A 53 -4.96 -17.01 16.08
N GLY A 54 -6.27 -16.90 16.23
CA GLY A 54 -6.97 -15.65 15.96
C GLY A 54 -8.46 -15.84 15.85
N ARG A 55 -9.14 -14.75 15.52
CA ARG A 55 -10.44 -14.77 14.87
C ARG A 55 -10.37 -13.79 13.70
N ILE A 56 -11.04 -14.10 12.61
CA ILE A 56 -11.22 -13.13 11.53
C ILE A 56 -12.20 -12.06 12.04
N HIS A 57 -11.79 -10.80 11.88
CA HIS A 57 -12.56 -9.64 12.36
C HIS A 57 -13.21 -8.86 11.21
N LEU A 58 -13.23 -9.44 10.01
CA LEU A 58 -13.81 -8.89 8.79
C LEU A 58 -14.79 -9.93 8.22
N LYS A 59 -15.94 -9.47 7.76
CA LYS A 59 -16.88 -10.23 6.95
C LYS A 59 -17.04 -9.54 5.62
N GLY A 60 -17.34 -10.34 4.61
CA GLY A 60 -17.53 -9.91 3.25
C GLY A 60 -16.98 -10.96 2.29
N ARG A 61 -16.78 -10.56 1.03
CA ARG A 61 -16.38 -11.49 -0.02
C ARG A 61 -14.89 -11.78 0.07
N GLN A 62 -14.55 -13.07 0.21
CA GLN A 62 -13.17 -13.54 0.23
C GLN A 62 -12.62 -13.62 -1.20
N GLY A 63 -11.42 -13.07 -1.39
CA GLY A 63 -10.71 -13.01 -2.65
C GLY A 63 -9.57 -14.04 -2.73
N ARG A 64 -8.44 -13.63 -3.30
CA ARG A 64 -7.25 -14.46 -3.48
C ARG A 64 -6.57 -14.73 -2.13
N LEU A 65 -6.11 -15.96 -1.94
CA LEU A 65 -5.24 -16.36 -0.84
C LEU A 65 -3.82 -16.54 -1.35
N GLU A 66 -2.88 -15.82 -0.77
CA GLU A 66 -1.45 -15.91 -1.05
C GLU A 66 -0.73 -16.44 0.19
N ILE A 67 -0.08 -17.59 0.07
CA ILE A 67 0.74 -18.16 1.13
C ILE A 67 2.20 -17.92 0.78
N THR A 68 2.86 -17.09 1.59
CA THR A 68 4.28 -16.76 1.44
C THR A 68 5.09 -17.33 2.58
N TYR A 69 6.36 -17.63 2.31
CA TYR A 69 7.31 -17.98 3.36
C TYR A 69 8.24 -16.82 3.69
N ASP A 70 8.22 -16.39 4.95
CA ASP A 70 9.16 -15.41 5.47
C ASP A 70 10.41 -16.14 5.99
N GLU A 71 11.50 -16.09 5.22
CA GLU A 71 12.79 -16.72 5.56
C GLU A 71 13.42 -16.16 6.85
N VAL A 72 13.18 -14.89 7.15
CA VAL A 72 13.72 -14.23 8.32
C VAL A 72 13.05 -14.81 9.56
N LYS A 73 11.73 -14.88 9.55
CA LYS A 73 10.91 -15.41 10.65
C LYS A 73 10.84 -16.93 10.67
N ARG A 74 11.14 -17.58 9.55
CA ARG A 74 10.89 -19.01 9.27
C ARG A 74 9.43 -19.38 9.55
N LYS A 75 8.52 -18.60 8.96
CA LYS A 75 7.08 -18.77 9.13
C LYS A 75 6.36 -18.61 7.81
N TRP A 76 5.32 -19.40 7.63
CA TRP A 76 4.36 -19.23 6.56
C TRP A 76 3.32 -18.17 6.95
N TYR A 77 2.96 -17.34 6.00
CA TYR A 77 1.93 -16.31 6.12
C TYR A 77 0.89 -16.52 5.05
N ALA A 78 -0.38 -16.62 5.47
CA ALA A 78 -1.53 -16.62 4.59
C ALA A 78 -2.11 -15.21 4.52
N HIS A 79 -2.08 -14.61 3.34
CA HIS A 79 -2.63 -13.30 3.03
C HIS A 79 -3.92 -13.51 2.25
N ILE A 80 -5.03 -13.00 2.76
CA ILE A 80 -6.35 -13.17 2.14
C ILE A 80 -6.88 -11.78 1.82
N SER A 81 -7.23 -11.54 0.57
CA SER A 81 -7.94 -10.32 0.21
C SER A 81 -9.43 -10.44 0.58
N PHE A 82 -10.00 -9.33 1.07
CA PHE A 82 -11.40 -9.22 1.43
C PHE A 82 -12.00 -7.98 0.77
N THR A 83 -13.16 -8.13 0.12
CA THR A 83 -14.09 -7.02 -0.06
C THR A 83 -14.91 -6.93 1.22
N VAL A 84 -14.62 -5.95 2.07
CA VAL A 84 -15.16 -5.91 3.43
C VAL A 84 -16.54 -5.26 3.45
N GLU A 85 -17.50 -5.92 4.09
CA GLU A 85 -18.88 -5.44 4.28
C GLU A 85 -19.17 -5.18 5.76
N GLU A 86 -18.62 -6.00 6.67
CA GLU A 86 -18.72 -5.79 8.11
C GLU A 86 -17.38 -5.99 8.81
N LYS A 87 -17.19 -5.28 9.93
CA LYS A 87 -16.03 -5.40 10.78
C LYS A 87 -16.42 -5.61 12.24
N LEU A 88 -15.74 -6.55 12.88
CA LEU A 88 -15.94 -6.87 14.29
C LEU A 88 -15.22 -5.84 15.17
N THR A 89 -16.01 -5.13 15.96
CA THR A 89 -15.56 -4.16 16.95
C THR A 89 -15.77 -4.67 18.37
N ARG A 90 -15.47 -3.85 19.38
CA ARG A 90 -15.81 -4.16 20.79
C ARG A 90 -17.32 -4.21 21.03
N LYS A 91 -18.11 -3.48 20.24
CA LYS A 91 -19.58 -3.38 20.36
C LYS A 91 -20.31 -4.39 19.47
N GLY A 92 -19.58 -5.31 18.81
CA GLY A 92 -20.14 -6.27 17.87
C GLY A 92 -19.76 -5.99 16.41
N TRP A 93 -20.43 -6.68 15.48
CA TRP A 93 -20.27 -6.50 14.04
C TRP A 93 -20.90 -5.19 13.60
N VAL A 94 -20.17 -4.41 12.80
CA VAL A 94 -20.64 -3.13 12.27
C VAL A 94 -20.41 -3.10 10.78
N LYS A 95 -21.40 -2.65 10.02
CA LYS A 95 -21.30 -2.44 8.57
C LYS A 95 -20.28 -1.34 8.27
N ILE A 96 -19.44 -1.55 7.26
CA ILE A 96 -18.48 -0.57 6.76
C ILE A 96 -18.56 -0.46 5.23
N PRO A 97 -18.34 0.72 4.63
CA PRO A 97 -18.07 2.00 5.30
C PRO A 97 -19.28 2.51 6.10
N ARG A 98 -19.01 3.20 7.22
CA ARG A 98 -20.06 3.88 7.99
C ARG A 98 -20.41 5.21 7.35
N GLN A 99 -21.55 5.77 7.74
CA GLN A 99 -21.86 7.17 7.44
C GLN A 99 -21.21 8.08 8.49
N PRO A 100 -20.60 9.20 8.10
CA PRO A 100 -20.16 10.25 9.02
C PRO A 100 -21.30 10.73 9.92
N LEU A 101 -20.98 11.11 11.16
CA LEU A 101 -21.97 11.58 12.14
C LEU A 101 -22.34 13.06 11.98
N GLY A 102 -21.66 13.77 11.08
CA GLY A 102 -21.84 15.19 10.82
C GLY A 102 -21.15 15.59 9.52
N ASN A 103 -20.96 16.90 9.33
CA ASN A 103 -20.39 17.48 8.12
C ASN A 103 -19.13 18.33 8.37
N LEU A 104 -18.55 18.25 9.57
CA LEU A 104 -17.41 19.08 9.94
C LEU A 104 -16.14 18.67 9.19
N SER A 105 -15.25 19.64 9.01
CA SER A 105 -13.92 19.41 8.47
C SER A 105 -12.83 19.49 9.56
N ALA A 106 -11.73 18.75 9.37
CA ALA A 106 -10.57 18.80 10.27
C ALA A 106 -9.25 18.95 9.50
N GLY A 107 -8.40 19.87 9.95
CA GLY A 107 -7.04 20.03 9.46
C GLY A 107 -6.06 19.23 10.30
N ILE A 108 -5.11 18.58 9.64
CA ILE A 108 -4.07 17.77 10.28
C ILE A 108 -2.70 18.18 9.77
N ASP A 109 -1.85 18.69 10.66
CA ASP A 109 -0.43 18.97 10.39
C ASP A 109 0.43 17.79 10.87
N LEU A 110 1.33 17.28 10.02
CA LEU A 110 2.15 16.11 10.33
C LEU A 110 3.54 16.50 10.82
N GLY A 111 3.98 15.89 11.92
CA GLY A 111 5.25 16.27 12.55
C GLY A 111 6.05 15.09 13.12
N VAL A 112 7.22 15.41 13.67
CA VAL A 112 8.12 14.42 14.29
C VAL A 112 7.96 14.35 15.81
N ASN A 113 7.89 15.51 16.49
CA ASN A 113 7.74 15.56 17.94
C ASN A 113 6.28 15.37 18.36
N ASN A 114 5.38 16.08 17.70
CA ASN A 114 3.96 15.78 17.62
C ASN A 114 3.79 15.03 16.30
N LEU A 115 3.37 13.76 16.35
CA LEU A 115 3.14 12.95 15.16
C LEU A 115 2.13 13.64 14.25
N MET A 116 1.11 14.23 14.86
CA MET A 116 0.14 15.06 14.18
C MET A 116 -0.46 16.08 15.16
N ALA A 117 -0.73 17.27 14.67
CA ALA A 117 -1.59 18.27 15.28
C ALA A 117 -2.93 18.28 14.54
N VAL A 118 -4.03 18.33 15.28
CA VAL A 118 -5.38 18.25 14.72
C VAL A 118 -6.18 19.47 15.17
N TYR A 119 -6.86 20.10 14.22
CA TYR A 119 -7.79 21.20 14.48
C TYR A 119 -9.09 20.93 13.73
N VAL A 120 -10.22 20.97 14.42
CA VAL A 120 -11.56 20.74 13.88
C VAL A 120 -12.25 22.08 13.70
N GLU A 121 -13.10 22.19 12.68
CA GLU A 121 -13.85 23.39 12.34
C GLU A 121 -14.66 24.00 13.50
N ASN A 122 -15.16 23.16 14.42
CA ASN A 122 -15.85 23.61 15.63
C ASN A 122 -14.93 24.16 16.74
N GLY A 123 -13.62 24.23 16.51
CA GLY A 123 -12.62 24.75 17.44
C GLY A 123 -11.96 23.70 18.35
N GLU A 124 -12.42 22.45 18.32
CA GLU A 124 -11.75 21.35 19.02
C GLU A 124 -10.36 21.10 18.43
N SER A 125 -9.37 20.85 19.29
CA SER A 125 -8.02 20.58 18.84
C SER A 125 -7.29 19.62 19.77
N PHE A 126 -6.29 18.93 19.24
CA PHE A 126 -5.43 18.06 20.06
C PHE A 126 -4.13 17.71 19.35
N LEU A 127 -3.14 17.31 20.16
CA LEU A 127 -1.85 16.83 19.71
C LEU A 127 -1.72 15.33 19.92
N VAL A 128 -1.15 14.65 18.94
CA VAL A 128 -0.78 13.24 19.06
C VAL A 128 0.73 13.14 19.20
N ASN A 129 1.18 12.53 20.28
CA ASN A 129 2.61 12.46 20.60
C ASN A 129 3.40 11.67 19.54
N GLY A 130 4.53 12.20 19.07
CA GLY A 130 5.47 11.52 18.17
C GLY A 130 6.75 11.02 18.85
N ARG A 131 7.00 11.42 20.10
CA ARG A 131 8.20 11.03 20.88
C ARG A 131 8.37 9.51 21.01
N PRO A 132 7.32 8.67 21.12
CA PRO A 132 7.49 7.22 21.13
C PRO A 132 8.11 6.68 19.84
N LEU A 133 7.75 7.20 18.66
CA LEU A 133 8.41 6.80 17.40
C LEU A 133 9.88 7.18 17.39
N LYS A 134 10.19 8.37 17.92
CA LYS A 134 11.57 8.83 18.09
C LYS A 134 12.36 7.90 19.00
N SER A 135 11.79 7.50 20.14
CA SER A 135 12.39 6.54 21.07
C SER A 135 12.65 5.18 20.42
N ILE A 136 11.65 4.62 19.72
CA ILE A 136 11.78 3.36 18.96
C ILE A 136 12.92 3.47 17.94
N GLY A 137 12.95 4.56 17.15
CA GLY A 137 13.98 4.80 16.15
C GLY A 137 15.38 4.81 16.76
N PHE A 138 15.62 5.61 17.80
CA PHE A 138 16.94 5.69 18.45
C PHE A 138 17.35 4.37 19.12
N TYR A 139 16.41 3.67 19.76
CA TYR A 139 16.68 2.37 20.36
C TYR A 139 17.19 1.37 19.32
N PHE A 140 16.50 1.24 18.19
CA PHE A 140 16.92 0.31 17.14
C PHE A 140 18.16 0.78 16.39
N GLN A 141 18.37 2.08 16.21
CA GLN A 141 19.61 2.62 15.66
C GLN A 141 20.82 2.17 16.48
N LYS A 142 20.76 2.33 17.81
CA LYS A 142 21.83 1.89 18.71
C LYS A 142 22.04 0.37 18.62
N LYS A 143 20.96 -0.42 18.72
CA LYS A 143 21.02 -1.89 18.63
C LYS A 143 21.60 -2.39 17.30
N VAL A 144 21.25 -1.74 16.19
CA VAL A 144 21.76 -2.08 14.86
C VAL A 144 23.24 -1.72 14.76
N ALA A 145 23.66 -0.53 15.20
CA ALA A 145 25.06 -0.12 15.20
C ALA A 145 25.94 -1.06 16.04
N ASP A 146 25.51 -1.38 17.26
CA ASP A 146 26.21 -2.32 18.16
C ASP A 146 26.38 -3.70 17.51
N TYR A 147 25.33 -4.19 16.83
CA TYR A 147 25.35 -5.50 16.20
C TYR A 147 26.16 -5.49 14.90
N GLN A 148 26.07 -4.43 14.09
CA GLN A 148 26.84 -4.28 12.86
C GLN A 148 28.34 -4.18 13.15
N SER A 149 28.75 -3.47 14.21
CA SER A 149 30.16 -3.40 14.63
C SER A 149 30.72 -4.81 14.91
N LYS A 150 29.97 -5.65 15.62
CA LYS A 150 30.36 -7.05 15.89
C LYS A 150 30.36 -7.90 14.63
N LEU A 151 29.38 -7.70 13.74
CA LEU A 151 29.25 -8.45 12.50
C LEU A 151 30.40 -8.13 11.53
N ASN A 152 30.78 -6.86 11.42
CA ASN A 152 31.87 -6.42 10.56
C ASN A 152 33.22 -7.05 10.96
N LYS A 153 33.45 -7.31 12.26
CA LYS A 153 34.64 -8.04 12.73
C LYS A 153 34.74 -9.47 12.19
N SER A 154 33.62 -10.06 11.78
CA SER A 154 33.57 -11.38 11.14
C SER A 154 33.65 -11.33 9.60
N GLY A 155 33.86 -10.16 9.01
CA GLY A 155 33.86 -9.95 7.55
C GLY A 155 32.47 -9.97 6.90
N ALA A 156 31.44 -10.47 7.60
CA ALA A 156 30.07 -10.50 7.10
C ALA A 156 29.45 -9.09 7.08
N LYS A 157 28.80 -8.73 5.96
CA LYS A 157 28.07 -7.45 5.82
C LYS A 157 26.61 -7.52 6.30
N THR A 158 26.02 -8.72 6.29
CA THR A 158 24.61 -8.94 6.64
C THR A 158 24.41 -10.23 7.42
N SER A 159 23.34 -10.30 8.21
CA SER A 159 22.96 -11.54 8.89
C SER A 159 21.44 -11.62 9.06
N ARG A 160 20.93 -12.83 9.26
CA ARG A 160 19.52 -13.06 9.60
C ARG A 160 19.10 -12.31 10.86
N LYS A 161 19.99 -12.18 11.85
CA LYS A 161 19.73 -11.45 13.09
C LYS A 161 19.66 -9.94 12.84
N LEU A 162 20.52 -9.41 11.97
CA LEU A 162 20.45 -8.01 11.53
C LEU A 162 19.12 -7.73 10.80
N ARG A 163 18.74 -8.58 9.83
CA ARG A 163 17.42 -8.50 9.14
C ARG A 163 16.26 -8.51 10.13
N LYS A 164 16.28 -9.40 11.14
CA LYS A 164 15.27 -9.43 12.22
C LYS A 164 15.21 -8.14 13.02
N LEU A 165 16.34 -7.48 13.29
CA LEU A 165 16.36 -6.22 14.04
C LEU A 165 15.66 -5.10 13.25
N TYR A 166 15.97 -4.97 11.95
CA TYR A 166 15.30 -4.00 11.07
C TYR A 166 13.79 -4.28 10.94
N GLU A 167 13.39 -5.55 10.79
CA GLU A 167 11.98 -5.92 10.75
C GLU A 167 11.25 -5.57 12.06
N ARG A 168 11.86 -5.84 13.21
CA ARG A 168 11.30 -5.49 14.52
C ARG A 168 11.12 -3.97 14.65
N ALA A 169 12.12 -3.19 14.23
CA ALA A 169 12.04 -1.73 14.23
C ALA A 169 10.86 -1.25 13.37
N LYS A 170 10.74 -1.76 12.15
CA LYS A 170 9.65 -1.45 11.22
C LYS A 170 8.29 -1.80 11.81
N LEU A 171 8.13 -2.99 12.39
CA LEU A 171 6.88 -3.45 12.96
C LEU A 171 6.45 -2.64 14.19
N GLN A 172 7.39 -2.28 15.08
CA GLN A 172 7.08 -1.45 16.24
C GLN A 172 6.66 -0.03 15.83
N ALA A 173 7.39 0.60 14.89
CA ALA A 173 7.02 1.91 14.37
C ALA A 173 5.64 1.88 13.69
N ARG A 174 5.37 0.88 12.85
CA ARG A 174 4.06 0.70 12.20
C ARG A 174 2.94 0.48 13.20
N HIS A 175 3.17 -0.33 14.24
CA HIS A 175 2.16 -0.57 15.27
C HIS A 175 1.74 0.72 15.98
N TYR A 176 2.72 1.56 16.33
CA TYR A 176 2.45 2.86 16.94
C TYR A 176 1.65 3.77 15.99
N ILE A 177 2.12 3.93 14.74
CA ILE A 177 1.44 4.76 13.73
C ILE A 177 0.00 4.28 13.50
N ASN A 178 -0.22 2.99 13.30
CA ASN A 178 -1.54 2.43 13.05
C ASN A 178 -2.51 2.64 14.22
N THR A 179 -1.98 2.57 15.45
CA THR A 179 -2.78 2.82 16.66
C THR A 179 -3.15 4.29 16.78
N ALA A 180 -2.16 5.18 16.60
CA ALA A 180 -2.35 6.62 16.65
C ALA A 180 -3.36 7.10 15.58
N VAL A 181 -3.18 6.70 14.32
CA VAL A 181 -4.09 7.05 13.22
C VAL A 181 -5.51 6.54 13.51
N ARG A 182 -5.67 5.29 13.95
CA ARG A 182 -7.00 4.75 14.26
C ARG A 182 -7.69 5.50 15.39
N GLN A 183 -6.98 5.81 16.47
CA GLN A 183 -7.53 6.60 17.57
C GLN A 183 -7.92 8.01 17.11
N THR A 184 -7.11 8.64 16.26
CA THR A 184 -7.43 9.96 15.70
C THR A 184 -8.67 9.91 14.83
N VAL A 185 -8.77 8.97 13.88
CA VAL A 185 -9.95 8.84 13.00
C VAL A 185 -11.20 8.50 13.81
N GLU A 186 -11.11 7.59 14.79
CA GLU A 186 -12.24 7.26 15.67
C GLU A 186 -12.71 8.50 16.47
N ARG A 187 -11.78 9.31 17.00
CA ARG A 187 -12.12 10.57 17.69
C ARG A 187 -12.78 11.56 16.74
N LEU A 188 -12.24 11.76 15.54
CA LEU A 188 -12.79 12.68 14.54
C LEU A 188 -14.18 12.26 14.08
N TYR A 189 -14.39 10.96 13.87
CA TYR A 189 -15.71 10.39 13.57
C TYR A 189 -16.74 10.75 14.65
N HIS A 190 -16.37 10.63 15.93
CA HIS A 190 -17.24 10.99 17.06
C HIS A 190 -17.45 12.50 17.23
N LEU A 191 -16.53 13.32 16.72
CA LEU A 191 -16.70 14.77 16.65
C LEU A 191 -17.58 15.22 15.47
N GLY A 192 -18.09 14.30 14.65
CA GLY A 192 -18.93 14.65 13.49
C GLY A 192 -18.16 15.11 12.26
N VAL A 193 -16.88 14.74 12.17
CA VAL A 193 -16.04 15.09 11.01
C VAL A 193 -16.33 14.15 9.84
N SER A 194 -16.60 14.70 8.66
CA SER A 194 -16.77 13.98 7.39
C SER A 194 -15.62 14.18 6.41
N ARG A 195 -14.76 15.19 6.64
CA ARG A 195 -13.64 15.53 5.76
C ARG A 195 -12.38 15.84 6.57
N ILE A 196 -11.26 15.21 6.20
CA ILE A 196 -9.95 15.42 6.80
C ILE A 196 -9.00 16.00 5.74
N ILE A 197 -8.40 17.14 6.05
CA ILE A 197 -7.40 17.80 5.21
C ILE A 197 -6.04 17.60 5.87
N VAL A 198 -5.16 16.84 5.24
CA VAL A 198 -3.83 16.51 5.74
C VAL A 198 -2.77 17.35 5.03
N GLY A 199 -1.99 18.12 5.80
CA GLY A 199 -0.79 18.78 5.31
C GLY A 199 0.27 17.76 4.94
N TYR A 200 0.84 17.91 3.74
CA TYR A 200 2.01 17.17 3.33
C TYR A 200 3.23 18.10 3.25
N PRO A 201 4.30 17.83 4.02
CA PRO A 201 5.51 18.63 3.98
C PRO A 201 6.32 18.22 2.76
N LYS A 202 6.03 18.80 1.59
CA LYS A 202 6.88 18.65 0.42
C LYS A 202 8.26 19.27 0.70
N GLY A 203 9.33 18.52 0.44
CA GLY A 203 10.68 19.09 0.34
C GLY A 203 11.55 19.15 1.60
N ILE A 204 11.07 18.79 2.81
CA ILE A 204 11.92 18.90 4.03
C ILE A 204 13.05 17.85 4.06
N SER A 205 12.86 16.69 3.41
CA SER A 205 13.82 15.57 3.41
C SER A 205 15.00 15.74 2.44
N ARG A 206 15.05 16.80 1.61
CA ARG A 206 16.06 16.95 0.55
C ARG A 206 17.38 17.62 1.00
N ASN A 207 17.44 18.25 2.18
CA ASN A 207 18.68 18.91 2.65
C ASN A 207 19.46 18.02 3.63
N SER A 208 20.55 17.42 3.14
CA SER A 208 21.50 16.59 3.89
C SER A 208 22.39 17.36 4.88
N ASN A 209 22.41 18.70 4.82
CA ASN A 209 23.25 19.55 5.68
C ASN A 209 22.76 19.76 7.11
N LYS A 210 21.74 19.03 7.59
CA LYS A 210 21.12 19.27 8.91
C LYS A 210 21.71 18.41 10.06
N GLY A 211 22.84 17.75 9.82
CA GLY A 211 23.57 16.93 10.81
C GLY A 211 23.00 15.51 11.00
N LYS A 212 23.86 14.57 11.46
CA LYS A 212 23.57 13.11 11.51
C LYS A 212 22.25 12.76 12.22
N LYS A 213 21.95 13.43 13.34
CA LYS A 213 20.75 13.17 14.15
C LYS A 213 19.47 13.65 13.46
N GLN A 214 19.51 14.80 12.80
CA GLN A 214 18.38 15.33 12.06
C GLN A 214 18.13 14.52 10.80
N ASN A 215 19.20 14.18 10.06
CA ASN A 215 19.10 13.32 8.88
C ASN A 215 18.48 11.96 9.23
N PHE A 216 18.84 11.35 10.37
CA PHE A 216 18.19 10.13 10.85
C PHE A 216 16.68 10.31 11.13
N LEU A 217 16.29 11.42 11.76
CA LEU A 217 14.88 11.74 11.99
C LEU A 217 14.12 11.86 10.65
N LEU A 218 14.69 12.59 9.68
CA LEU A 218 14.10 12.84 8.36
C LEU A 218 14.03 11.58 7.48
N SER A 219 15.00 10.67 7.57
CA SER A 219 15.09 9.52 6.66
C SER A 219 14.51 8.22 7.23
N HIS A 220 14.52 8.03 8.56
CA HIS A 220 14.18 6.73 9.17
C HIS A 220 12.93 6.77 10.07
N ILE A 221 12.64 7.93 10.67
CA ILE A 221 11.49 8.13 11.58
C ILE A 221 10.33 8.82 10.85
N TRP A 222 10.63 9.74 9.94
CA TRP A 222 9.66 10.44 9.12
C TRP A 222 8.97 9.48 8.13
N ARG A 223 7.74 9.08 8.44
CA ARG A 223 6.98 8.07 7.67
C ARG A 223 5.64 8.62 7.19
N PHE A 224 5.58 9.89 6.79
CA PHE A 224 4.31 10.56 6.47
C PHE A 224 3.55 9.91 5.33
N ASN A 225 4.20 9.41 4.29
CA ASN A 225 3.50 8.64 3.24
C ASN A 225 2.76 7.42 3.80
N TYR A 226 3.36 6.75 4.80
CA TYR A 226 2.68 5.65 5.48
C TYR A 226 1.56 6.15 6.40
N VAL A 227 1.75 7.27 7.10
CA VAL A 227 0.71 7.88 7.94
C VAL A 227 -0.50 8.30 7.10
N ILE A 228 -0.29 9.00 5.99
CA ILE A 228 -1.32 9.44 5.04
C ILE A 228 -2.05 8.23 4.45
N LYS A 229 -1.30 7.23 3.96
CA LYS A 229 -1.89 5.97 3.48
C LYS A 229 -2.80 5.34 4.54
N ARG A 230 -2.33 5.26 5.79
CA ARG A 230 -3.13 4.73 6.89
C ARG A 230 -4.34 5.59 7.23
N PHE A 231 -4.26 6.91 7.06
CA PHE A 231 -5.40 7.79 7.25
C PHE A 231 -6.48 7.49 6.23
N ILE A 232 -6.14 7.44 4.94
CA ILE A 232 -7.07 7.07 3.86
C ILE A 232 -7.75 5.73 4.18
N GLU A 233 -6.96 4.68 4.42
CA GLU A 233 -7.46 3.32 4.67
C GLU A 233 -8.32 3.21 5.95
N VAL A 234 -8.11 4.05 6.97
CA VAL A 234 -8.92 4.01 8.20
C VAL A 234 -10.13 4.93 8.12
N ALA A 235 -9.99 6.09 7.49
CA ALA A 235 -11.06 7.06 7.29
C ALA A 235 -12.17 6.49 6.38
N GLU A 236 -11.80 5.70 5.38
CA GLU A 236 -12.75 4.99 4.53
C GLU A 236 -13.70 4.08 5.34
N GLU A 237 -13.21 3.40 6.39
CA GLU A 237 -14.07 2.59 7.27
C GLU A 237 -15.21 3.41 7.92
N HIS A 238 -14.99 4.72 8.06
CA HIS A 238 -15.90 5.67 8.68
C HIS A 238 -16.64 6.57 7.68
N GLY A 239 -16.43 6.36 6.37
CA GLY A 239 -17.00 7.21 5.31
C GLY A 239 -16.42 8.63 5.29
N ILE A 240 -15.25 8.84 5.92
CA ILE A 240 -14.60 10.14 6.02
C ILE A 240 -13.68 10.33 4.81
N LEU A 241 -13.85 11.44 4.09
CA LEU A 241 -13.02 11.81 2.96
C LEU A 241 -11.67 12.36 3.44
N VAL A 242 -10.57 11.96 2.80
CA VAL A 242 -9.22 12.44 3.13
C VAL A 242 -8.64 13.14 1.92
N GLU A 243 -8.23 14.39 2.11
CA GLU A 243 -7.56 15.21 1.10
C GLU A 243 -6.17 15.59 1.58
N VAL A 244 -5.21 15.57 0.66
CA VAL A 244 -3.82 15.90 0.96
C VAL A 244 -3.48 17.23 0.28
N VAL A 245 -3.04 18.21 1.06
CA VAL A 245 -2.71 19.55 0.58
C VAL A 245 -1.25 19.89 0.83
N ASP A 246 -0.71 20.79 0.02
CA ASP A 246 0.66 21.27 0.21
C ASP A 246 0.76 22.20 1.44
N GLU A 247 1.82 22.05 2.23
CA GLU A 247 2.07 22.82 3.45
C GLU A 247 2.61 24.24 3.20
N ALA A 248 2.89 24.63 1.95
CA ALA A 248 3.49 25.92 1.63
C ALA A 248 2.82 27.09 2.40
N PHE A 249 3.66 27.85 3.12
CA PHE A 249 3.35 29.07 3.88
C PHE A 249 2.36 28.94 5.07
N THR A 250 2.01 27.72 5.51
CA THR A 250 1.07 27.48 6.62
C THR A 250 1.63 27.83 8.01
N SER A 251 2.95 27.90 8.19
CA SER A 251 3.57 28.11 9.51
C SER A 251 3.83 29.59 9.87
N LYS A 252 3.53 30.53 8.96
CA LYS A 252 3.80 31.96 9.14
C LYS A 252 2.52 32.78 9.36
N LEU A 253 1.37 32.26 8.95
CA LEU A 253 0.08 32.96 9.01
C LEU A 253 -0.51 32.89 10.43
N CYS A 254 -0.79 34.05 11.03
CA CYS A 254 -1.49 34.08 12.31
C CYS A 254 -2.99 33.78 12.13
N PRO A 255 -3.57 32.86 12.93
CA PRO A 255 -5.00 32.57 12.88
C PRO A 255 -5.90 33.77 13.20
N VAL A 256 -5.41 34.70 14.03
CA VAL A 256 -6.20 35.83 14.56
C VAL A 256 -6.05 37.08 13.71
N CYS A 257 -4.82 37.59 13.52
CA CYS A 257 -4.62 38.82 12.75
C CYS A 257 -4.67 38.60 11.23
N GLY A 258 -4.64 37.34 10.77
CA GLY A 258 -4.73 36.98 9.36
C GLY A 258 -3.52 37.36 8.51
N ARG A 259 -2.42 37.86 9.10
CA ARG A 259 -1.20 38.27 8.39
C ARG A 259 -0.07 37.26 8.57
N PRO A 260 0.79 37.06 7.55
CA PRO A 260 2.02 36.31 7.70
C PRO A 260 3.02 37.14 8.52
N HIS A 261 3.76 36.48 9.41
CA HIS A 261 4.80 37.10 10.20
C HIS A 261 6.12 36.36 10.06
N GLU A 262 7.20 37.10 9.77
CA GLU A 262 8.55 36.57 9.81
C GLU A 262 9.00 36.38 11.27
N GLY A 263 9.75 35.31 11.54
CA GLY A 263 10.18 35.00 12.91
C GLY A 263 9.06 34.61 13.88
N ALA A 264 7.81 34.47 13.42
CA ALA A 264 6.65 34.15 14.27
C ALA A 264 6.87 32.88 15.10
N ARG A 265 7.57 31.91 14.53
CA ARG A 265 8.09 30.74 15.25
C ARG A 265 9.44 31.07 15.89
N PHE A 266 9.42 31.78 17.01
CA PHE A 266 10.64 32.19 17.73
C PHE A 266 11.30 31.03 18.51
N THR A 267 10.53 30.01 18.87
CA THR A 267 11.05 28.75 19.46
C THR A 267 10.36 27.53 18.86
N ARG A 268 10.94 26.34 19.07
CA ARG A 268 10.39 25.09 18.54
C ARG A 268 9.10 24.72 19.29
N GLY A 269 7.95 25.07 18.70
CA GLY A 269 6.63 24.68 19.18
C GLY A 269 5.74 25.85 19.60
N LEU A 270 6.28 27.07 19.65
CA LEU A 270 5.52 28.29 19.94
C LEU A 270 5.48 29.22 18.73
N PHE A 271 4.35 29.89 18.55
CA PHE A 271 4.11 30.94 17.59
C PHE A 271 3.71 32.21 18.35
N LYS A 272 4.40 33.32 18.16
CA LYS A 272 4.01 34.63 18.72
C LYS A 272 3.57 35.54 17.57
N CYS A 273 2.37 36.11 17.69
CA CYS A 273 1.92 37.16 16.78
C CYS A 273 2.46 38.52 17.24
N PRO A 274 3.27 39.22 16.44
CA PRO A 274 3.76 40.55 16.79
C PRO A 274 2.65 41.60 16.88
N ALA A 275 1.59 41.47 16.07
CA ALA A 275 0.50 42.44 16.00
C ALA A 275 -0.50 42.33 17.17
N THR A 276 -0.74 41.12 17.67
CA THR A 276 -1.72 40.88 18.76
C THR A 276 -1.07 40.53 20.10
N GLY A 277 0.23 40.24 20.12
CA GLY A 277 0.95 39.78 21.31
C GLY A 277 0.66 38.33 21.72
N LEU A 278 -0.33 37.67 21.09
CA LEU A 278 -0.78 36.33 21.46
C LEU A 278 0.26 35.24 21.13
N ILE A 279 0.36 34.25 22.01
CA ILE A 279 1.26 33.09 21.88
C ILE A 279 0.43 31.82 21.71
N PHE A 280 0.66 31.08 20.62
CA PHE A 280 -0.04 29.86 20.26
C PHE A 280 0.91 28.67 20.15
N ASN A 281 0.35 27.45 20.13
CA ASN A 281 1.11 26.28 19.72
C ASN A 281 1.34 26.30 18.20
N ALA A 282 2.59 26.30 17.76
CA ALA A 282 2.93 26.44 16.34
C ALA A 282 2.40 25.28 15.47
N ASP A 283 2.32 24.07 16.01
CA ASP A 283 1.84 22.90 15.25
C ASP A 283 0.30 22.92 15.14
N LEU A 284 -0.42 23.41 16.17
CA LEU A 284 -1.88 23.64 16.09
C LEU A 284 -2.24 24.79 15.15
N VAL A 285 -1.42 25.85 15.11
CA VAL A 285 -1.53 26.93 14.11
C VAL A 285 -1.37 26.36 12.70
N GLY A 286 -0.40 25.44 12.50
CA GLY A 286 -0.23 24.72 11.24
C GLY A 286 -1.51 23.97 10.84
N ALA A 287 -2.07 23.17 11.74
CA ALA A 287 -3.29 22.42 11.50
C ALA A 287 -4.50 23.32 11.18
N PHE A 288 -4.65 24.44 11.89
CA PHE A 288 -5.67 25.46 11.59
C PHE A 288 -5.50 26.04 10.18
N ASN A 289 -4.28 26.43 9.82
CA ASN A 289 -4.01 27.03 8.51
C ASN A 289 -4.19 26.02 7.37
N ILE A 290 -3.89 24.74 7.60
CA ILE A 290 -4.20 23.65 6.66
C ILE A 290 -5.71 23.55 6.43
N LEU A 291 -6.51 23.57 7.50
CA LEU A 291 -7.97 23.54 7.39
C LEU A 291 -8.51 24.76 6.63
N LYS A 292 -8.00 25.96 6.95
CA LYS A 292 -8.41 27.23 6.31
C LYS A 292 -8.13 27.28 4.80
N LYS A 293 -7.21 26.47 4.26
CA LYS A 293 -7.00 26.39 2.80
C LYS A 293 -8.21 25.85 2.05
N VAL A 294 -9.05 25.07 2.72
CA VAL A 294 -10.17 24.35 2.10
C VAL A 294 -11.51 24.90 2.58
N VAL A 295 -11.60 25.34 3.84
CA VAL A 295 -12.82 25.91 4.41
C VAL A 295 -12.75 27.43 4.34
N LYS A 296 -13.71 28.06 3.63
CA LYS A 296 -13.72 29.50 3.34
C LYS A 296 -13.89 30.38 4.59
N THR A 297 -14.66 29.93 5.57
CA THR A 297 -15.01 30.71 6.76
C THR A 297 -14.83 29.86 8.01
N ILE A 298 -13.80 30.14 8.79
CA ILE A 298 -13.58 29.52 10.11
C ILE A 298 -13.22 30.62 11.10
N THR A 299 -13.95 30.66 12.21
CA THR A 299 -13.61 31.51 13.35
C THR A 299 -12.58 30.81 14.22
N PRO A 300 -11.40 31.42 14.46
CA PRO A 300 -10.39 30.81 15.30
C PRO A 300 -10.88 30.69 16.75
N ASN A 301 -10.97 29.48 17.28
CA ASN A 301 -11.14 29.23 18.70
C ASN A 301 -9.79 29.40 19.41
N LEU A 302 -9.65 30.43 20.24
CA LEU A 302 -8.42 30.73 20.96
C LEU A 302 -8.01 29.58 21.89
N GLY A 303 -8.95 28.99 22.63
CA GLY A 303 -8.71 27.83 23.50
C GLY A 303 -8.18 26.61 22.76
N GLY A 304 -8.61 26.41 21.51
CA GLY A 304 -8.11 25.37 20.60
C GLY A 304 -6.73 25.68 19.98
N LEU A 305 -6.24 26.92 20.04
CA LEU A 305 -4.94 27.32 19.52
C LEU A 305 -3.86 27.44 20.62
N TYR A 306 -4.28 27.61 21.87
CA TYR A 306 -3.40 27.51 23.03
C TYR A 306 -2.98 26.05 23.27
N ALA A 307 -1.85 25.87 23.93
CA ALA A 307 -1.43 24.55 24.38
C ALA A 307 -2.44 24.06 25.43
N GLN A 308 -3.41 23.23 25.02
CA GLN A 308 -4.25 22.53 25.97
C GLN A 308 -3.35 21.71 26.90
N GLY A 309 -3.38 22.03 28.19
CA GLY A 309 -2.38 21.63 29.17
C GLY A 309 -2.17 20.12 29.27
N ARG A 310 -0.95 19.68 28.94
CA ARG A 310 -0.03 18.88 29.78
C ARG A 310 1.22 18.58 28.98
N GLY A 311 2.21 19.46 29.11
CA GLY A 311 3.55 19.27 28.58
C GLY A 311 4.54 20.09 29.39
N ASN A 312 4.94 19.55 30.54
CA ASN A 312 6.07 19.95 31.39
C ASN A 312 6.23 21.46 31.67
N GLY A 313 5.78 21.87 32.86
CA GLY A 313 6.26 23.09 33.49
C GLY A 313 7.75 23.00 33.86
N PRO A 314 8.40 24.15 34.13
CA PRO A 314 9.84 24.30 34.24
C PRO A 314 10.38 23.69 35.54
N GLU A 315 11.62 23.22 35.52
CA GLU A 315 12.35 22.86 36.73
C GLU A 315 12.60 24.10 37.60
N THR A 316 11.95 24.18 38.76
CA THR A 316 12.44 24.72 40.04
C THR A 316 11.40 24.39 41.15
N GLY A 317 11.80 23.69 42.22
CA GLY A 317 10.94 23.42 43.40
C GLY A 317 11.24 24.38 44.57
N PRO A 318 10.84 24.11 45.84
CA PRO A 318 9.72 23.31 46.37
C PRO A 318 8.84 24.10 47.37
N SER A 319 7.58 23.69 47.58
CA SER A 319 6.66 23.93 48.75
C SER A 319 5.21 23.81 48.24
N GLY A 320 4.18 23.35 48.94
CA GLY A 320 3.93 22.85 50.29
C GLY A 320 2.41 22.93 50.50
N GLY A 321 1.76 21.79 50.80
CA GLY A 321 0.41 21.57 51.36
C GLY A 321 -0.79 22.48 51.02
N THR A 322 -1.89 21.89 50.53
CA THR A 322 -3.07 21.49 51.36
C THR A 322 -4.19 20.93 50.48
N GLU A 323 -4.86 19.91 51.01
CA GLU A 323 -5.93 19.11 50.38
C GLU A 323 -7.32 19.73 50.57
N THR A 324 -8.21 19.54 49.60
CA THR A 324 -9.66 19.19 49.74
C THR A 324 -10.17 18.81 48.32
N GLY A 325 -10.45 17.54 48.02
CA GLY A 325 -11.79 16.90 47.91
C GLY A 325 -12.58 17.45 46.70
N ASP A 326 -13.01 16.73 45.66
CA ASP A 326 -13.26 15.33 45.35
C ASP A 326 -13.39 15.19 43.81
N GLY A 327 -13.16 13.99 43.25
CA GLY A 327 -13.66 13.61 41.92
C GLY A 327 -12.67 13.55 40.75
N SER A 328 -11.73 12.58 40.74
CA SER A 328 -11.32 11.85 39.51
C SER A 328 -10.20 10.83 39.74
N ARG A 329 -10.56 9.54 39.78
CA ARG A 329 -9.62 8.41 39.88
C ARG A 329 -9.09 8.03 38.49
N TRP A 330 -8.00 8.67 38.06
CA TRP A 330 -7.12 8.15 36.99
C TRP A 330 -5.71 7.89 37.53
N MET A 331 -5.22 6.68 37.25
CA MET A 331 -4.04 6.05 37.85
C MET A 331 -2.75 6.89 37.78
N ARG A 332 -2.16 7.13 38.96
CA ARG A 332 -0.76 7.53 39.16
C ARG A 332 0.20 6.43 38.66
N ALA A 333 1.32 6.88 38.08
CA ALA A 333 2.40 6.06 37.57
C ALA A 333 3.07 5.21 38.68
N ARG A 334 3.28 3.91 38.42
CA ARG A 334 4.23 3.07 39.15
C ARG A 334 5.50 2.86 38.30
N LYS A 335 6.65 2.79 38.98
CA LYS A 335 8.01 2.51 38.46
C LYS A 335 8.03 1.32 37.45
N PRO A 336 8.98 1.30 36.51
CA PRO A 336 8.99 0.33 35.41
C PRO A 336 9.24 -1.11 35.91
N PRO A 337 8.43 -2.10 35.48
CA PRO A 337 8.69 -3.50 35.81
C PRO A 337 9.87 -4.07 35.00
N ARG A 338 10.60 -5.01 35.61
CA ARG A 338 11.64 -5.85 34.98
C ARG A 338 11.09 -6.59 33.75
N PRO A 339 11.95 -6.95 32.76
CA PRO A 339 11.52 -7.37 31.43
C PRO A 339 10.79 -8.72 31.44
N LEU A 340 9.49 -8.67 31.16
CA LEU A 340 8.67 -9.86 30.92
C LEU A 340 8.96 -10.44 29.53
N LYS A 341 9.19 -11.75 29.48
CA LYS A 341 9.33 -12.55 28.25
C LYS A 341 8.07 -12.39 27.36
N PRO A 342 8.19 -12.28 26.03
CA PRO A 342 7.07 -11.89 25.18
C PRO A 342 6.09 -13.05 24.93
N ARG A 343 4.83 -12.88 25.35
CA ARG A 343 3.66 -13.58 24.81
C ARG A 343 3.04 -12.78 23.65
N PRO A 344 2.61 -13.41 22.54
CA PRO A 344 2.14 -12.71 21.35
C PRO A 344 0.62 -12.41 21.38
N SER A 345 0.23 -11.15 21.24
CA SER A 345 -1.14 -10.72 20.85
C SER A 345 -1.05 -9.85 19.58
N ARG A 346 -1.49 -10.37 18.44
CA ARG A 346 -2.79 -10.16 17.76
C ARG A 346 -3.10 -8.70 17.43
N ARG A 347 -2.89 -8.33 16.15
CA ARG A 347 -3.76 -7.48 15.30
C ARG A 347 -3.07 -7.30 13.93
N GLY A 348 -3.54 -8.03 12.91
CA GLY A 348 -3.10 -7.93 11.52
C GLY A 348 -3.99 -6.93 10.76
N GLY A 349 -3.37 -6.05 9.98
CA GLY A 349 -4.04 -5.10 9.08
C GLY A 349 -4.32 -5.71 7.72
N GLY A 350 -5.38 -5.24 7.07
CA GLY A 350 -5.72 -5.55 5.69
C GLY A 350 -4.75 -4.91 4.69
N GLN A 351 -4.66 -5.52 3.51
CA GLN A 351 -4.16 -4.90 2.30
C GLN A 351 -5.36 -4.81 1.34
N GLU A 352 -5.65 -3.60 0.89
CA GLU A 352 -6.50 -3.36 -0.29
C GLU A 352 -5.71 -3.63 -1.57
N GLU A 353 -6.42 -4.17 -2.56
CA GLU A 353 -5.95 -4.27 -3.95
C GLU A 353 -6.48 -3.04 -4.69
N ILE A 354 -5.59 -2.09 -4.97
CA ILE A 354 -5.89 -0.94 -5.83
C ILE A 354 -6.00 -1.50 -7.26
N THR A 355 -7.20 -1.51 -7.83
CA THR A 355 -7.35 -1.78 -9.28
C THR A 355 -7.01 -0.50 -10.02
N VAL A 356 -5.76 -0.39 -10.48
CA VAL A 356 -5.36 0.71 -11.36
C VAL A 356 -5.96 0.43 -12.73
N LYS A 357 -7.00 1.18 -13.11
CA LYS A 357 -7.51 1.15 -14.49
C LYS A 357 -6.38 1.60 -15.43
N PRO A 358 -6.30 1.07 -16.67
CA PRO A 358 -5.42 1.63 -17.67
C PRO A 358 -5.63 3.15 -17.76
N PHE A 359 -4.53 3.89 -17.78
CA PHE A 359 -4.54 5.32 -18.01
C PHE A 359 -5.18 5.64 -19.37
N SER A 360 -5.87 6.77 -19.45
CA SER A 360 -6.26 7.31 -20.77
C SER A 360 -5.01 7.56 -21.60
N ARG A 361 -5.10 7.48 -22.93
CA ARG A 361 -3.98 7.75 -23.85
C ARG A 361 -3.19 9.02 -23.49
N GLU A 362 -3.89 10.12 -23.21
CA GLU A 362 -3.25 11.39 -22.81
C GLU A 362 -2.51 11.32 -21.48
N LEU A 363 -3.12 10.67 -20.47
CA LEU A 363 -2.47 10.44 -19.17
C LEU A 363 -1.25 9.51 -19.30
N SER A 364 -1.27 8.52 -20.20
CA SER A 364 -0.13 7.64 -20.47
C SER A 364 1.04 8.39 -21.10
N LYS A 365 0.75 9.28 -22.07
CA LYS A 365 1.76 10.15 -22.71
C LYS A 365 2.39 11.08 -21.67
N GLU A 366 1.55 11.78 -20.90
CA GLU A 366 2.01 12.68 -19.83
C GLU A 366 2.82 11.93 -18.75
N PHE A 367 2.42 10.72 -18.41
CA PHE A 367 3.13 9.88 -17.44
C PHE A 367 4.55 9.54 -17.90
N LEU A 368 4.72 9.12 -19.16
CA LEU A 368 6.05 8.85 -19.73
C LEU A 368 6.87 10.12 -19.87
N ARG A 369 6.27 11.20 -20.38
CA ARG A 369 6.92 12.51 -20.55
C ARG A 369 7.53 13.00 -19.23
N ARG A 370 6.72 13.07 -18.17
CA ARG A 370 7.21 13.46 -16.83
C ARG A 370 8.26 12.50 -16.30
N GLY A 371 8.11 11.20 -16.55
CA GLY A 371 9.09 10.19 -16.13
C GLY A 371 10.47 10.44 -16.73
N PHE A 372 10.54 10.82 -18.01
CA PHE A 372 11.79 11.17 -18.69
C PHE A 372 12.32 12.54 -18.26
N GLU A 373 11.45 13.55 -18.08
CA GLU A 373 11.83 14.86 -17.54
C GLU A 373 12.43 14.77 -16.13
N GLU A 374 11.87 13.94 -15.24
CA GLU A 374 12.36 13.77 -13.86
C GLU A 374 13.81 13.25 -13.79
N VAL A 375 14.25 12.52 -14.82
CA VAL A 375 15.61 12.00 -14.95
C VAL A 375 16.48 12.84 -15.88
N GLY A 376 15.97 13.99 -16.35
CA GLY A 376 16.68 14.92 -17.21
C GLY A 376 16.94 14.39 -18.63
N MET A 377 16.05 13.53 -19.15
CA MET A 377 16.12 13.00 -20.51
C MET A 377 14.99 13.58 -21.35
N GLU A 378 15.36 14.20 -22.48
CA GLU A 378 14.39 14.58 -23.51
C GLU A 378 14.19 13.42 -24.48
N VAL A 379 12.93 13.13 -24.80
CA VAL A 379 12.53 12.04 -25.69
C VAL A 379 11.52 12.60 -26.68
N GLU A 380 11.68 12.24 -27.96
CA GLU A 380 10.77 12.68 -29.02
C GLU A 380 9.33 12.23 -28.75
N GLU A 381 8.37 13.13 -28.97
CA GLU A 381 6.96 12.89 -28.68
C GLU A 381 6.42 11.69 -29.47
N GLU A 382 6.83 11.53 -30.73
CA GLU A 382 6.43 10.41 -31.59
C GLU A 382 6.78 9.04 -30.98
N LEU A 383 7.90 8.96 -30.26
CA LEU A 383 8.35 7.75 -29.58
C LEU A 383 7.47 7.43 -28.37
N ILE A 384 7.07 8.46 -27.62
CA ILE A 384 6.12 8.34 -26.50
C ILE A 384 4.76 7.91 -27.02
N GLU A 385 4.28 8.49 -28.11
CA GLU A 385 3.00 8.11 -28.74
C GLU A 385 3.03 6.66 -29.19
N ARG A 386 4.10 6.24 -29.88
CA ARG A 386 4.31 4.86 -30.32
C ARG A 386 4.36 3.91 -29.12
N ALA A 387 5.05 4.25 -28.03
CA ALA A 387 5.08 3.43 -26.82
C ALA A 387 3.69 3.23 -26.21
N VAL A 388 2.91 4.31 -26.09
CA VAL A 388 1.55 4.26 -25.55
C VAL A 388 0.61 3.45 -26.46
N GLU A 389 0.76 3.55 -27.78
CA GLU A 389 -0.01 2.75 -28.72
C GLU A 389 0.28 1.25 -28.56
N LEU A 390 1.55 0.88 -28.33
CA LEU A 390 1.93 -0.53 -28.22
C LEU A 390 1.63 -1.15 -26.83
N LEU A 391 1.70 -0.35 -25.77
CA LEU A 391 1.61 -0.79 -24.37
C LEU A 391 0.26 -0.48 -23.72
N ASP A 392 -0.54 0.35 -24.38
CA ASP A 392 -1.78 0.94 -23.88
C ASP A 392 -1.57 1.68 -22.54
N GLY A 393 -2.64 2.01 -21.83
CA GLY A 393 -2.56 2.72 -20.56
C GLY A 393 -2.11 1.90 -19.36
N ILE A 394 -1.56 0.71 -19.53
CA ILE A 394 -1.20 -0.16 -18.40
C ILE A 394 0.08 0.40 -17.73
N PRO A 395 0.00 0.96 -16.50
CA PRO A 395 1.11 1.72 -15.93
C PRO A 395 2.36 0.87 -15.68
N GLY A 396 2.18 -0.43 -15.41
CA GLY A 396 3.29 -1.36 -15.28
C GLY A 396 4.13 -1.45 -16.55
N TRP A 397 3.50 -1.51 -17.72
CA TRP A 397 4.21 -1.59 -18.99
C TRP A 397 4.86 -0.27 -19.37
N LEU A 398 4.21 0.87 -19.10
CA LEU A 398 4.79 2.20 -19.30
C LEU A 398 6.05 2.40 -18.45
N VAL A 399 6.02 2.00 -17.16
CA VAL A 399 7.21 2.07 -16.28
C VAL A 399 8.33 1.17 -16.79
N GLU A 400 8.03 -0.07 -17.17
CA GLU A 400 9.02 -1.00 -17.70
C GLU A 400 9.64 -0.47 -18.99
N PHE A 401 8.84 0.08 -19.89
CA PHE A 401 9.34 0.71 -21.11
C PHE A 401 10.26 1.89 -20.80
N GLY A 402 9.83 2.82 -19.96
CA GLY A 402 10.66 3.96 -19.55
C GLY A 402 12.01 3.51 -18.97
N TYR A 403 12.00 2.55 -18.06
CA TYR A 403 13.22 1.99 -17.47
C TYR A 403 14.15 1.36 -18.52
N ASN A 404 13.61 0.50 -19.41
CA ASN A 404 14.42 -0.16 -20.42
C ASN A 404 14.94 0.83 -21.46
N TYR A 405 14.17 1.87 -21.79
CA TYR A 405 14.59 2.92 -22.71
C TYR A 405 15.74 3.77 -22.11
N LEU A 406 15.74 4.03 -20.80
CA LEU A 406 16.86 4.69 -20.13
C LEU A 406 18.17 3.88 -20.24
N GLU A 407 18.09 2.56 -20.15
CA GLU A 407 19.25 1.68 -20.25
C GLU A 407 19.73 1.50 -21.70
N THR A 408 18.81 1.29 -22.64
CA THR A 408 19.16 0.92 -24.02
C THR A 408 19.29 2.11 -24.96
N LYS A 409 18.60 3.23 -24.66
CA LYS A 409 18.41 4.39 -25.55
C LYS A 409 17.92 4.01 -26.96
N SER A 410 17.20 2.89 -27.05
CA SER A 410 16.68 2.34 -28.31
C SER A 410 15.27 1.82 -28.06
N PHE A 411 14.32 2.31 -28.85
CA PHE A 411 12.92 1.94 -28.76
C PHE A 411 12.74 0.44 -28.96
N GLU A 412 13.34 -0.10 -30.01
CA GLU A 412 13.25 -1.51 -30.41
C GLU A 412 13.76 -2.42 -29.29
N ARG A 413 14.95 -2.12 -28.74
CA ARG A 413 15.53 -2.90 -27.63
C ARG A 413 14.72 -2.77 -26.34
N ALA A 414 14.20 -1.58 -26.05
CA ALA A 414 13.38 -1.36 -24.86
C ALA A 414 12.08 -2.16 -24.94
N MET A 415 11.41 -2.11 -26.09
CA MET A 415 10.20 -2.87 -26.37
C MET A 415 10.44 -4.38 -26.36
N GLU A 416 11.54 -4.85 -26.95
CA GLU A 416 11.92 -6.26 -26.90
C GLU A 416 12.09 -6.74 -25.46
N ASN A 417 12.76 -5.96 -24.61
CA ASN A 417 12.92 -6.29 -23.20
C ASN A 417 11.58 -6.32 -22.45
N VAL A 418 10.68 -5.38 -22.72
CA VAL A 418 9.32 -5.36 -22.15
C VAL A 418 8.56 -6.63 -22.56
N ILE A 419 8.59 -6.99 -23.84
CA ILE A 419 7.95 -8.20 -24.37
C ILE A 419 8.55 -9.45 -23.74
N LEU A 420 9.88 -9.59 -23.72
CA LEU A 420 10.57 -10.74 -23.10
C LEU A 420 10.27 -10.87 -21.60
N LYS A 421 10.09 -9.74 -20.90
CA LYS A 421 9.71 -9.75 -19.47
C LYS A 421 8.25 -10.15 -19.29
N ALA A 422 7.36 -9.66 -20.15
CA ALA A 422 5.96 -10.04 -20.14
C ALA A 422 5.73 -11.50 -20.53
N GLU A 423 6.43 -12.00 -21.55
CA GLU A 423 6.43 -13.42 -21.92
C GLU A 423 6.77 -14.28 -20.71
N ARG A 424 7.85 -13.95 -19.99
CA ARG A 424 8.27 -14.68 -18.77
C ARG A 424 7.24 -14.63 -17.65
N PHE A 425 6.53 -13.51 -17.51
CA PHE A 425 5.46 -13.35 -16.51
C PHE A 425 4.23 -14.18 -16.87
N LEU A 426 3.79 -14.08 -18.14
CA LEU A 426 2.60 -14.73 -18.67
C LEU A 426 2.78 -16.24 -18.87
N GLU A 427 4.00 -16.72 -19.11
CA GLU A 427 4.28 -18.14 -19.35
C GLU A 427 3.78 -19.04 -18.21
N GLY A 428 3.88 -18.56 -16.96
CA GLY A 428 3.36 -19.27 -15.80
C GLY A 428 1.84 -19.30 -15.77
N GLU A 429 1.20 -18.18 -16.10
CA GLU A 429 -0.25 -18.03 -16.05
C GLU A 429 -0.96 -18.77 -17.19
N LEU A 430 -0.41 -18.69 -18.41
CA LEU A 430 -0.91 -19.42 -19.58
C LEU A 430 -0.79 -20.94 -19.40
N ARG A 431 0.31 -21.42 -18.79
CA ARG A 431 0.46 -22.85 -18.44
C ARG A 431 -0.57 -23.32 -17.43
N GLU A 432 -0.90 -22.49 -16.44
CA GLU A 432 -1.96 -22.83 -15.48
C GLU A 432 -3.35 -22.83 -16.11
N LEU A 433 -3.64 -21.94 -17.08
CA LEU A 433 -4.87 -21.99 -17.87
C LEU A 433 -4.95 -23.27 -18.70
N GLU A 434 -3.89 -23.60 -19.44
CA GLU A 434 -3.79 -24.81 -20.25
C GLU A 434 -3.99 -26.07 -19.41
N ARG A 435 -3.39 -26.13 -18.22
CA ARG A 435 -3.55 -27.25 -17.28
C ARG A 435 -5.00 -27.43 -16.79
N ARG A 436 -5.77 -26.34 -16.65
CA ARG A 436 -7.20 -26.43 -16.27
C ARG A 436 -8.05 -26.91 -17.44
N SER A 437 -7.76 -26.38 -18.62
CA SER A 437 -8.31 -26.85 -19.88
C SER A 437 -7.55 -26.19 -21.02
N GLY A 438 -7.00 -26.99 -21.94
CA GLY A 438 -6.38 -26.47 -23.17
C GLY A 438 -7.32 -25.56 -23.97
N ARG A 439 -8.64 -25.70 -23.79
CA ARG A 439 -9.66 -24.85 -24.42
C ARG A 439 -9.59 -23.38 -23.98
N TYR A 440 -9.11 -23.07 -22.78
CA TYR A 440 -8.87 -21.67 -22.39
C TYR A 440 -7.83 -21.01 -23.29
N LEU A 441 -6.71 -21.70 -23.53
CA LEU A 441 -5.67 -21.20 -24.39
C LEU A 441 -6.13 -21.12 -25.85
N LEU A 442 -6.98 -22.05 -26.29
CA LEU A 442 -7.59 -21.99 -27.63
C LEU A 442 -8.52 -20.78 -27.77
N ILE A 443 -9.34 -20.47 -26.77
CA ILE A 443 -10.21 -19.28 -26.78
C ILE A 443 -9.38 -17.99 -26.81
N LEU A 444 -8.35 -17.90 -25.96
CA LEU A 444 -7.47 -16.72 -25.95
C LEU A 444 -6.73 -16.56 -27.29
N LYS A 445 -6.27 -17.68 -27.89
CA LYS A 445 -5.68 -17.65 -29.23
C LYS A 445 -6.68 -17.25 -30.31
N ALA A 446 -7.92 -17.72 -30.22
CA ALA A 446 -8.99 -17.37 -31.15
C ALA A 446 -9.18 -15.84 -31.14
N ILE A 447 -9.39 -15.26 -29.96
CA ILE A 447 -9.58 -13.82 -29.78
C ILE A 447 -8.34 -13.04 -30.23
N ALA A 448 -7.14 -13.50 -29.87
CA ALA A 448 -5.90 -12.87 -30.32
C ALA A 448 -5.77 -12.85 -31.84
N MET A 449 -6.26 -13.87 -32.55
CA MET A 449 -6.26 -13.96 -34.02
C MET A 449 -7.43 -13.21 -34.69
N GLY A 450 -8.29 -12.54 -33.91
CA GLY A 450 -9.45 -11.80 -34.44
C GLY A 450 -10.72 -12.64 -34.57
N PHE A 451 -10.72 -13.90 -34.13
CA PHE A 451 -11.95 -14.68 -33.94
C PHE A 451 -12.57 -14.25 -32.60
N ASP A 452 -13.23 -13.11 -32.61
CA ASP A 452 -13.70 -12.38 -31.42
C ASP A 452 -15.23 -12.46 -31.21
N ARG A 453 -15.96 -13.13 -32.10
CA ARG A 453 -17.39 -13.41 -31.97
C ARG A 453 -17.63 -14.82 -31.44
N TRP A 454 -18.76 -15.01 -30.76
CA TRP A 454 -19.12 -16.27 -30.11
C TRP A 454 -18.99 -17.48 -31.05
N GLU A 455 -19.57 -17.36 -32.25
CA GLU A 455 -19.57 -18.40 -33.28
C GLU A 455 -18.15 -18.71 -33.74
N LEU A 456 -17.37 -17.67 -34.06
CA LEU A 456 -15.98 -17.82 -34.52
C LEU A 456 -15.07 -18.44 -33.45
N ILE A 457 -15.24 -18.05 -32.18
CA ILE A 457 -14.50 -18.65 -31.06
C ILE A 457 -14.88 -20.13 -30.93
N LYS A 458 -16.17 -20.45 -31.04
CA LYS A 458 -16.66 -21.83 -30.95
C LYS A 458 -16.03 -22.68 -32.05
N ASP A 459 -16.14 -22.24 -33.29
CA ASP A 459 -15.61 -22.96 -34.45
C ASP A 459 -14.10 -23.19 -34.31
N TYR A 460 -13.36 -22.14 -33.93
CA TYR A 460 -11.91 -22.23 -33.70
C TYR A 460 -11.54 -23.28 -32.64
N VAL A 461 -12.30 -23.34 -31.54
CA VAL A 461 -12.09 -24.28 -30.44
C VAL A 461 -12.51 -25.70 -30.82
N GLU A 462 -13.60 -25.87 -31.55
CA GLU A 462 -14.10 -27.18 -31.97
C GLU A 462 -13.16 -27.85 -32.97
N VAL A 463 -12.64 -27.09 -33.94
CA VAL A 463 -11.65 -27.58 -34.92
C VAL A 463 -10.39 -28.12 -34.23
N ARG A 464 -9.98 -27.54 -33.10
CA ARG A 464 -8.72 -27.89 -32.41
C ARG A 464 -8.86 -28.79 -31.19
N SER A 465 -10.06 -28.95 -30.65
CA SER A 465 -10.29 -29.70 -29.41
C SER A 465 -11.53 -30.58 -29.40
N GLY A 466 -12.17 -30.78 -30.57
CA GLY A 466 -13.41 -31.51 -30.73
C GLY A 466 -14.64 -30.73 -30.25
N LYS A 467 -15.82 -31.29 -30.50
CA LYS A 467 -17.13 -30.68 -30.21
C LYS A 467 -17.22 -30.14 -28.77
N ILE A 468 -17.83 -28.96 -28.62
CA ILE A 468 -18.04 -28.31 -27.33
C ILE A 468 -19.50 -27.90 -27.16
N ALA A 469 -20.11 -28.34 -26.05
CA ALA A 469 -21.46 -27.89 -25.71
C ALA A 469 -21.49 -26.36 -25.49
N ASN A 470 -22.54 -25.68 -25.96
CA ASN A 470 -22.70 -24.23 -25.83
C ASN A 470 -22.58 -23.78 -24.36
N SER A 471 -23.17 -24.52 -23.43
CA SER A 471 -23.09 -24.25 -21.99
C SER A 471 -21.65 -24.32 -21.46
N ARG A 472 -20.82 -25.21 -22.02
CA ARG A 472 -19.42 -25.36 -21.65
C ARG A 472 -18.58 -24.19 -22.17
N LEU A 473 -18.77 -23.79 -23.42
CA LEU A 473 -18.10 -22.61 -23.98
C LEU A 473 -18.47 -21.33 -23.20
N ALA A 474 -19.76 -21.19 -22.86
CA ALA A 474 -20.26 -20.05 -22.07
C ALA A 474 -19.55 -19.94 -20.73
N ASN A 475 -19.38 -21.08 -20.05
CA ASN A 475 -18.66 -21.15 -18.80
C ASN A 475 -17.17 -20.80 -18.95
N LEU A 476 -16.51 -21.24 -20.02
CA LEU A 476 -15.10 -20.90 -20.26
C LEU A 476 -14.90 -19.40 -20.51
N LEU A 477 -15.73 -18.80 -21.36
CA LEU A 477 -15.68 -17.35 -21.64
C LEU A 477 -15.97 -16.52 -20.38
N ARG A 478 -17.03 -16.85 -19.63
CA ARG A 478 -17.32 -16.20 -18.33
C ARG A 478 -16.17 -16.33 -17.33
N ASN A 479 -15.49 -17.47 -17.32
CA ASN A 479 -14.36 -17.69 -16.42
C ASN A 479 -13.14 -16.86 -16.82
N LEU A 480 -12.85 -16.74 -18.12
CA LEU A 480 -11.78 -15.87 -18.62
C LEU A 480 -12.09 -14.40 -18.31
N GLU A 481 -13.34 -13.99 -18.44
CA GLU A 481 -13.80 -12.64 -18.10
C GLU A 481 -13.67 -12.35 -16.60
N LYS A 482 -14.14 -13.27 -15.73
CA LYS A 482 -13.95 -13.16 -14.28
C LYS A 482 -12.47 -13.15 -13.84
N MET A 483 -11.60 -13.79 -14.61
CA MET A 483 -10.16 -13.81 -14.37
C MET A 483 -9.44 -12.58 -14.95
N GLY A 484 -10.15 -11.69 -15.65
CA GLY A 484 -9.58 -10.48 -16.24
C GLY A 484 -8.73 -10.72 -17.49
N TRP A 485 -8.85 -11.87 -18.15
CA TRP A 485 -8.12 -12.11 -19.41
C TRP A 485 -8.80 -11.46 -20.60
N ILE A 486 -10.13 -11.47 -20.58
CA ILE A 486 -10.96 -10.95 -21.67
C ILE A 486 -12.07 -10.08 -21.11
N ARG A 487 -12.62 -9.22 -21.95
CA ARG A 487 -13.83 -8.45 -21.69
C ARG A 487 -14.79 -8.69 -22.85
N LYS A 488 -16.09 -8.79 -22.56
CA LYS A 488 -17.12 -8.76 -23.60
C LYS A 488 -17.65 -7.34 -23.76
N ASP A 489 -17.65 -6.82 -24.97
CA ASP A 489 -18.39 -5.61 -25.31
C ASP A 489 -19.88 -5.99 -25.49
N ASN A 490 -20.74 -5.38 -24.67
CA ASN A 490 -22.18 -5.64 -24.69
C ASN A 490 -22.88 -5.04 -25.92
N THR A 491 -22.31 -4.01 -26.54
CA THR A 491 -22.85 -3.34 -27.72
C THR A 491 -22.52 -4.13 -28.98
N THR A 492 -21.24 -4.46 -29.19
CA THR A 492 -20.79 -5.17 -30.40
C THR A 492 -20.85 -6.70 -30.27
N LYS A 493 -21.09 -7.22 -29.06
CA LYS A 493 -21.05 -8.65 -28.71
C LYS A 493 -19.69 -9.33 -29.00
N ARG A 494 -18.62 -8.55 -29.12
CA ARG A 494 -17.25 -9.03 -29.35
C ARG A 494 -16.51 -9.27 -28.02
N TYR A 495 -15.53 -10.16 -28.06
CA TYR A 495 -14.64 -10.45 -26.94
C TYR A 495 -13.25 -9.88 -27.24
N GLU A 496 -12.68 -9.15 -26.29
CA GLU A 496 -11.38 -8.52 -26.41
C GLU A 496 -10.46 -9.03 -25.30
N ILE A 497 -9.16 -9.21 -25.60
CA ILE A 497 -8.16 -9.43 -24.54
C ILE A 497 -7.86 -8.10 -23.87
N ILE A 498 -7.89 -8.07 -22.54
CA ILE A 498 -7.75 -6.83 -21.76
C ILE A 498 -6.32 -6.26 -21.85
N ASP A 499 -5.30 -7.12 -21.88
CA ASP A 499 -3.90 -6.70 -21.94
C ASP A 499 -3.34 -6.86 -23.38
N PRO A 500 -2.91 -5.77 -24.04
CA PRO A 500 -2.37 -5.81 -25.41
C PRO A 500 -1.08 -6.64 -25.50
N ILE A 501 -0.30 -6.74 -24.44
CA ILE A 501 0.90 -7.58 -24.40
C ILE A 501 0.52 -9.05 -24.38
N VAL A 502 -0.54 -9.44 -23.66
CA VAL A 502 -1.07 -10.80 -23.73
C VAL A 502 -1.49 -11.15 -25.16
N MET A 503 -2.15 -10.22 -25.85
CA MET A 503 -2.52 -10.40 -27.26
C MET A 503 -1.29 -10.60 -28.15
N ARG A 504 -0.23 -9.78 -28.00
CA ARG A 504 1.03 -9.90 -28.74
C ARG A 504 1.74 -11.22 -28.48
N VAL A 505 1.86 -11.62 -27.22
CA VAL A 505 2.49 -12.88 -26.84
C VAL A 505 1.74 -14.06 -27.46
N LEU A 506 0.40 -14.06 -27.40
CA LEU A 506 -0.41 -15.12 -27.99
C LEU A 506 -0.34 -15.16 -29.52
N ARG A 507 -0.14 -14.02 -30.19
CA ARG A 507 0.14 -13.94 -31.65
C ARG A 507 1.54 -14.47 -31.97
N ASN A 508 2.55 -14.14 -31.16
CA ASN A 508 3.97 -14.46 -31.40
C ASN A 508 4.38 -15.89 -31.03
N VAL A 509 3.62 -16.59 -30.16
CA VAL A 509 3.87 -18.01 -29.80
C VAL A 509 3.85 -18.95 -31.03
N LYS A 510 3.33 -18.48 -32.17
CA LYS A 510 3.39 -19.22 -33.45
C LYS A 510 4.74 -19.09 -34.17
N ALA A 511 5.33 -17.89 -34.19
CA ALA A 511 6.59 -17.64 -34.92
C ALA A 511 7.75 -18.51 -34.40
N ARG A 512 7.90 -18.62 -33.08
CA ARG A 512 8.98 -19.42 -32.47
C ARG A 512 8.75 -20.93 -32.51
N LYS A 513 7.51 -21.42 -32.52
CA LYS A 513 7.25 -22.86 -32.68
C LYS A 513 7.41 -23.33 -34.12
N GLU A 514 7.16 -22.45 -35.10
CA GLU A 514 7.41 -22.71 -36.52
C GLU A 514 8.90 -22.52 -36.89
N GLU A 515 9.68 -21.69 -36.18
CA GLU A 515 11.16 -21.61 -36.32
C GLU A 515 11.89 -22.77 -35.65
N ILE A 516 11.51 -23.16 -34.43
CA ILE A 516 12.11 -24.31 -33.74
C ILE A 516 11.76 -25.63 -34.45
N GLY A 517 10.59 -25.70 -35.09
CA GLY A 517 10.19 -26.82 -35.95
C GLY A 517 10.89 -26.86 -37.31
N ARG A 518 11.37 -25.72 -37.84
CA ARG A 518 12.13 -25.65 -39.11
C ARG A 518 13.64 -25.87 -38.92
N ASN A 519 14.21 -25.47 -37.78
CA ASN A 519 15.64 -25.66 -37.49
C ASN A 519 16.01 -27.09 -37.04
N HIS A 520 15.04 -28.00 -36.87
CA HIS A 520 15.29 -29.43 -36.62
C HIS A 520 15.32 -30.28 -37.90
N GLN A 521 15.38 -29.67 -39.09
CA GLN A 521 15.40 -30.39 -40.37
C GLN A 521 16.72 -30.24 -41.15
N TRP A 522 17.78 -29.69 -40.54
CA TRP A 522 19.12 -29.58 -41.15
C TRP A 522 20.25 -30.26 -40.36
N PHE A 523 19.93 -31.07 -39.35
CA PHE A 523 20.87 -31.96 -38.68
C PHE A 523 20.24 -33.33 -38.42
N THR A 524 19.99 -34.05 -39.51
CA THR A 524 20.02 -35.52 -39.62
C THR A 524 20.20 -35.87 -41.08
#